data_AF-A0A0J1CPQ6-F1
#
_entry.id   AF-A0A0J1CPQ6-F1
#
_cell.length_a   1.000
_cell.length_b   1.000
_cell.length_c   1.000
_cell.angle_alpha   90.00
_cell.angle_beta   90.00
_cell.angle_gamma   90.00
#
_symmetry.space_group_name_H-M   'P 1'
#
loop_
_entity.id
_entity.type
_entity.pdbx_description
1 polymer ?
#
loop_
_entity_poly.entity_id
_entity_poly.type
_entity_poly.pdbx_seq_one_letter_code
_entity_poly.pdbx_strand_id
1 'polypeptide(L)'
;EEVAQLCGVSPTWYTWIEQGRPVSASADALARIAVALQLSRAERAYLFELAAQRDPAEPDPAAQDAPAALLKSVELIDAPAYVLDRQWNALRWNAQASALFAGWLDGVQDRNLLAFTFTAPGAQSLIVDWETRARRLVAEFRADSIRHLNDAPTRALIDSLSAASDAFARFWASQDVGEREGGAREFNHPTRGRLVFDQITFKPAHREDLKLVILVGADAAGLPSR
;
A
#
# COMPACT_ATOMS: atom_id res chain seq x y z
N GLU A 1 -28.66 26.13 -16.06
CA GLU A 1 -29.83 25.27 -15.77
C GLU A 1 -29.80 23.97 -16.57
N GLU A 2 -29.66 24.02 -17.90
CA GLU A 2 -29.64 22.81 -18.76
C GLU A 2 -28.53 21.79 -18.40
N VAL A 3 -27.31 22.25 -18.09
CA VAL A 3 -26.19 21.37 -17.68
C VAL A 3 -26.44 20.68 -16.33
N ALA A 4 -27.04 21.38 -15.37
CA ALA A 4 -27.35 20.81 -14.06
C ALA A 4 -28.40 19.69 -14.17
N GLN A 5 -29.40 19.91 -15.03
CA GLN A 5 -30.45 18.94 -15.32
C GLN A 5 -29.91 17.71 -16.07
N LEU A 6 -28.99 17.90 -17.02
CA LEU A 6 -28.31 16.82 -17.75
C LEU A 6 -27.38 15.99 -16.84
N CYS A 7 -26.74 16.63 -15.85
CA CYS A 7 -25.82 15.97 -14.92
C CYS A 7 -26.52 15.35 -13.68
N GLY A 8 -27.83 15.57 -13.51
CA GLY A 8 -28.57 15.12 -12.34
C GLY A 8 -28.02 15.71 -11.03
N VAL A 9 -27.62 16.98 -11.06
CA VAL A 9 -27.19 17.77 -9.90
C VAL A 9 -28.09 18.99 -9.76
N SER A 10 -28.29 19.46 -8.53
CA SER A 10 -29.17 20.62 -8.33
C SER A 10 -28.58 21.87 -9.00
N PRO A 11 -29.41 22.76 -9.58
CA PRO A 11 -28.94 24.02 -10.15
C PRO A 11 -28.08 24.82 -9.16
N THR A 12 -28.46 24.81 -7.88
CA THR A 12 -27.73 25.43 -6.77
C THR A 12 -26.33 24.85 -6.59
N TRP A 13 -26.16 23.54 -6.77
CA TRP A 13 -24.87 22.86 -6.64
C TRP A 13 -23.92 23.24 -7.79
N TYR A 14 -24.45 23.36 -9.02
CA TYR A 14 -23.69 23.84 -10.17
C TYR A 14 -23.23 25.30 -9.98
N THR A 15 -24.11 26.18 -9.50
CA THR A 15 -23.76 27.57 -9.18
C THR A 15 -22.67 27.67 -8.11
N TRP A 16 -22.62 26.75 -7.14
CA TRP A 16 -21.57 26.72 -6.13
C TRP A 16 -20.19 26.32 -6.68
N ILE A 17 -20.16 25.43 -7.66
CA ILE A 17 -18.93 25.12 -8.40
C ILE A 17 -18.45 26.35 -9.19
N GLU A 18 -19.34 27.01 -9.94
CA GLU A 18 -18.99 28.23 -10.69
C GLU A 18 -18.46 29.35 -9.79
N GLN A 19 -18.96 29.43 -8.55
CA GLN A 19 -18.52 30.40 -7.55
C GLN A 19 -17.28 29.99 -6.76
N GLY A 20 -16.66 28.85 -7.10
CA GLY A 20 -15.46 28.35 -6.41
C GLY A 20 -15.69 27.99 -4.94
N ARG A 21 -16.94 27.74 -4.53
CA ARG A 21 -17.26 27.29 -3.18
C ARG A 21 -16.84 25.83 -3.01
N PRO A 22 -16.40 25.41 -1.82
CA PRO A 22 -16.11 24.01 -1.56
C PRO A 22 -17.40 23.20 -1.61
N VAL A 23 -17.52 22.32 -2.61
CA VAL A 23 -18.61 21.36 -2.75
C VAL A 23 -18.03 19.97 -2.93
N SER A 24 -18.46 19.01 -2.12
CA SER A 24 -18.06 17.61 -2.28
C SER A 24 -19.05 16.93 -3.22
N ALA A 25 -18.56 16.47 -4.37
CA ALA A 25 -19.31 15.64 -5.31
C ALA A 25 -19.13 14.17 -4.95
N SER A 26 -20.22 13.39 -4.94
CA SER A 26 -20.06 11.94 -4.88
C SER A 26 -19.47 11.41 -6.19
N ALA A 27 -18.79 10.27 -6.14
CA ALA A 27 -18.26 9.61 -7.33
C ALA A 27 -19.34 9.36 -8.41
N ASP A 28 -20.57 9.02 -7.99
CA ASP A 28 -21.71 8.86 -8.89
C ASP A 28 -22.15 10.17 -9.55
N ALA A 29 -22.08 11.30 -8.83
CA ALA A 29 -22.38 12.61 -9.40
C ALA A 29 -21.33 13.00 -10.45
N LEU A 30 -20.04 12.81 -10.15
CA LEU A 30 -18.95 13.01 -11.10
C LEU A 30 -19.09 12.11 -12.33
N ALA A 31 -19.48 10.85 -12.13
CA ALA A 31 -19.71 9.91 -13.21
C ALA A 31 -20.80 10.38 -14.17
N ARG A 32 -21.90 10.92 -13.64
CA ARG A 32 -23.00 11.51 -14.45
C ARG A 32 -22.55 12.77 -15.17
N ILE A 33 -21.78 13.64 -14.50
CA ILE A 33 -21.23 14.87 -15.11
C ILE A 33 -20.33 14.51 -16.29
N ALA A 34 -19.43 13.55 -16.12
CA ALA A 34 -18.54 13.13 -17.19
C ALA A 34 -19.29 12.55 -18.41
N VAL A 35 -20.40 11.85 -18.19
CA VAL A 35 -21.27 11.35 -19.27
C VAL A 35 -22.03 12.50 -19.94
N ALA A 36 -22.64 13.38 -19.15
CA ALA A 36 -23.44 14.51 -19.65
C ALA A 36 -22.62 15.51 -20.47
N LEU A 37 -21.37 15.75 -20.07
CA LEU A 37 -20.42 16.60 -20.78
C LEU A 37 -19.65 15.88 -21.89
N GLN A 38 -19.95 14.60 -22.13
CA GLN A 38 -19.27 13.77 -23.13
C GLN A 38 -17.74 13.81 -23.01
N LEU A 39 -17.23 13.81 -21.77
CA LEU A 39 -15.79 13.90 -21.51
C LEU A 39 -15.07 12.70 -22.14
N SER A 40 -13.93 12.98 -22.76
CA SER A 40 -12.98 11.95 -23.17
C SER A 40 -12.48 11.16 -21.95
N ARG A 41 -11.85 10.00 -22.20
CA ARG A 41 -11.25 9.20 -21.13
C ARG A 41 -10.26 10.01 -20.28
N ALA A 42 -9.44 10.86 -20.91
CA ALA A 42 -8.44 11.67 -20.21
C ALA A 42 -9.11 12.76 -19.35
N GLU A 43 -10.13 13.43 -19.86
CA GLU A 43 -10.87 14.45 -19.11
C GLU A 43 -11.67 13.85 -17.96
N ARG A 44 -12.25 12.66 -18.14
CA ARG A 44 -12.92 11.92 -17.08
C ARG A 44 -11.93 11.52 -15.98
N ALA A 45 -10.77 10.97 -16.33
CA ALA A 45 -9.72 10.64 -15.37
C ALA A 45 -9.28 11.89 -14.58
N TYR A 46 -9.05 13.01 -15.27
CA TYR A 46 -8.68 14.28 -14.65
C TYR A 46 -9.77 14.84 -13.72
N LEU A 47 -11.06 14.71 -14.08
CA LEU A 47 -12.18 15.12 -13.22
C LEU A 47 -12.19 14.35 -11.89
N PHE A 48 -11.97 13.03 -11.94
CA PHE A 48 -11.95 12.18 -10.76
C PHE A 48 -10.70 12.42 -9.91
N GLU A 49 -9.55 12.66 -10.53
CA GLU A 49 -8.31 13.06 -9.86
C GLU A 49 -8.48 14.39 -9.11
N LEU A 50 -9.05 15.41 -9.77
CA LEU A 50 -9.30 16.73 -9.16
C LEU A 50 -10.24 16.63 -7.95
N ALA A 51 -11.21 15.72 -7.99
CA ALA A 51 -12.13 15.50 -6.89
C ALA A 51 -11.60 14.55 -5.81
N ALA A 52 -10.40 13.99 -5.98
CA ALA A 52 -9.86 12.91 -5.14
C ALA A 52 -10.84 11.73 -4.97
N GLN A 53 -11.64 11.46 -6.00
CA GLN A 53 -12.63 10.38 -6.05
C GLN A 53 -12.19 9.32 -7.05
N ARG A 54 -12.64 8.08 -6.82
CA ARG A 54 -12.42 7.00 -7.78
C ARG A 54 -13.56 6.94 -8.78
N ASP A 55 -13.23 6.75 -10.05
CA ASP A 55 -14.23 6.52 -11.08
C ASP A 55 -14.93 5.16 -10.87
N PRO A 56 -16.25 5.12 -10.65
CA PRO A 56 -17.00 3.86 -10.51
C PRO A 56 -16.98 2.99 -11.77
N ALA A 57 -16.74 3.58 -12.94
CA ALA A 57 -16.71 2.88 -14.22
C ALA A 57 -15.34 2.29 -14.54
N GLU A 58 -14.28 2.69 -13.84
CA GLU A 58 -12.96 2.09 -14.05
C GLU A 58 -12.86 0.75 -13.31
N PRO A 59 -12.42 -0.33 -14.00
CA PRO A 59 -12.23 -1.64 -13.40
C PRO A 59 -11.29 -1.57 -12.21
N ASP A 60 -11.45 -2.46 -11.23
CA ASP A 60 -10.51 -2.52 -10.13
C ASP A 60 -9.10 -2.88 -10.57
N PRO A 61 -8.10 -1.98 -10.43
CA PRO A 61 -6.74 -2.34 -10.81
C PRO A 61 -6.24 -3.54 -10.01
N ALA A 62 -6.72 -3.71 -8.77
CA ALA A 62 -6.45 -4.87 -7.93
C ALA A 62 -7.12 -6.17 -8.42
N ALA A 63 -8.13 -6.08 -9.29
CA ALA A 63 -8.71 -7.25 -9.97
C ALA A 63 -7.90 -7.69 -11.20
N GLN A 64 -6.87 -6.92 -11.59
CA GLN A 64 -5.96 -7.26 -12.66
C GLN A 64 -4.64 -7.80 -12.10
N ASP A 65 -4.07 -8.78 -12.80
CA ASP A 65 -2.74 -9.30 -12.50
C ASP A 65 -1.69 -8.18 -12.49
N ALA A 66 -0.68 -8.32 -11.64
CA ALA A 66 0.42 -7.36 -11.60
C ALA A 66 1.15 -7.32 -12.96
N PRO A 67 1.54 -6.13 -13.46
CA PRO A 67 2.19 -6.01 -14.76
C PRO A 67 3.47 -6.87 -14.82
N ALA A 68 3.58 -7.75 -15.82
CA ALA A 68 4.72 -8.67 -15.93
C ALA A 68 6.08 -7.95 -16.00
N ALA A 69 6.13 -6.75 -16.58
CA ALA A 69 7.33 -5.91 -16.63
C ALA A 69 7.76 -5.43 -15.23
N LEU A 70 6.81 -5.08 -14.36
CA LEU A 70 7.08 -4.72 -12.96
C LEU A 70 7.64 -5.90 -12.18
N LEU A 71 7.06 -7.10 -12.36
CA LEU A 71 7.58 -8.29 -11.69
C LEU A 71 8.99 -8.63 -12.17
N LYS A 72 9.25 -8.51 -13.48
CA LYS A 72 10.60 -8.75 -14.04
C LYS A 72 11.63 -7.71 -13.59
N SER A 73 11.23 -6.45 -13.37
CA SER A 73 12.18 -5.40 -12.96
C SER A 73 12.79 -5.64 -11.59
N VAL A 74 12.13 -6.43 -10.73
CA VAL A 74 12.67 -6.84 -9.42
C VAL A 74 14.03 -7.54 -9.54
N GLU A 75 14.23 -8.33 -10.60
CA GLU A 75 15.48 -9.04 -10.84
C GLU A 75 16.63 -8.14 -11.32
N LEU A 76 16.31 -6.91 -11.75
CA LEU A 76 17.29 -5.94 -12.25
C LEU A 76 17.87 -5.07 -11.13
N ILE A 77 17.32 -5.16 -9.93
CA ILE A 77 17.71 -4.32 -8.78
C ILE A 77 18.83 -5.02 -8.02
N ASP A 78 19.98 -4.35 -7.92
CA ASP A 78 21.15 -4.83 -7.17
C ASP A 78 21.07 -4.48 -5.67
N ALA A 79 19.97 -4.87 -5.05
CA ALA A 79 19.69 -4.73 -3.61
C ALA A 79 18.49 -5.64 -3.26
N PRO A 80 18.25 -6.00 -1.99
CA PRO A 80 17.02 -6.71 -1.61
C PRO A 80 15.78 -5.95 -2.08
N ALA A 81 15.00 -6.57 -2.97
CA ALA A 81 13.82 -5.96 -3.56
C ALA A 81 12.66 -6.95 -3.68
N TYR A 82 11.44 -6.43 -3.50
CA TYR A 82 10.20 -7.21 -3.60
C TYR A 82 8.98 -6.35 -3.92
N VAL A 83 7.96 -6.98 -4.52
CA VAL A 83 6.67 -6.36 -4.85
C VAL A 83 5.60 -6.90 -3.92
N LEU A 84 4.82 -6.01 -3.31
CA LEU A 84 3.64 -6.32 -2.51
C LEU A 84 2.36 -5.95 -3.25
N ASP A 85 1.32 -6.75 -3.06
CA ASP A 85 -0.05 -6.40 -3.44
C ASP A 85 -0.78 -5.54 -2.38
N ARG A 86 -2.06 -5.28 -2.62
CA ARG A 86 -2.93 -4.50 -1.74
C ARG A 86 -3.06 -5.08 -0.33
N GLN A 87 -3.01 -6.41 -0.20
CA GLN A 87 -3.06 -7.14 1.07
C GLN A 87 -1.67 -7.34 1.69
N TRP A 88 -0.61 -6.83 1.05
CA TRP A 88 0.79 -7.02 1.41
C TRP A 88 1.29 -8.45 1.28
N ASN A 89 0.72 -9.22 0.34
CA ASN A 89 1.32 -10.46 -0.13
C ASN A 89 2.49 -10.14 -1.05
N ALA A 90 3.62 -10.81 -0.86
CA ALA A 90 4.74 -10.71 -1.79
C ALA A 90 4.42 -11.45 -3.11
N LEU A 91 4.34 -10.68 -4.20
CA LEU A 91 4.09 -11.19 -5.55
C LEU A 91 5.38 -11.63 -6.25
N ARG A 92 6.47 -10.90 -6.01
CA ARG A 92 7.81 -11.19 -6.56
C ARG A 92 8.89 -10.63 -5.65
N TRP A 93 10.05 -11.27 -5.60
CA TRP A 93 11.22 -10.84 -4.87
C TRP A 93 12.48 -11.40 -5.53
N ASN A 94 13.62 -10.74 -5.35
CA ASN A 94 14.89 -11.21 -5.89
C ASN A 94 15.66 -12.09 -4.89
N ALA A 95 16.76 -12.68 -5.35
CA ALA A 95 17.60 -13.57 -4.54
C ALA A 95 18.17 -12.87 -3.28
N GLN A 96 18.47 -11.57 -3.36
CA GLN A 96 18.98 -10.81 -2.20
C GLN A 96 17.90 -10.64 -1.11
N ALA A 97 16.65 -10.40 -1.50
CA ALA A 97 15.52 -10.36 -0.58
C ALA A 97 15.21 -11.73 0.02
N SER A 98 15.25 -12.79 -0.79
CA SER A 98 15.11 -14.17 -0.31
C SER A 98 16.18 -14.51 0.75
N ALA A 99 17.43 -14.16 0.47
CA ALA A 99 18.53 -14.37 1.39
C ALA A 99 18.42 -13.54 2.67
N LEU A 100 17.81 -12.35 2.64
CA LEU A 100 17.64 -11.50 3.82
C LEU A 100 16.49 -11.97 4.71
N PHE A 101 15.35 -12.31 4.10
CA PHE A 101 14.09 -12.58 4.80
C PHE A 101 13.82 -14.08 4.96
N ALA A 102 14.67 -14.71 5.78
CA ALA A 102 14.51 -16.12 6.13
C ALA A 102 13.19 -16.37 6.88
N GLY A 103 12.44 -17.39 6.47
CA GLY A 103 11.10 -17.70 6.96
C GLY A 103 9.96 -16.91 6.31
N TRP A 104 10.26 -15.98 5.40
CA TRP A 104 9.24 -15.24 4.63
C TRP A 104 9.40 -15.43 3.12
N LEU A 105 10.56 -15.07 2.57
CA LEU A 105 10.81 -15.03 1.12
C LEU A 105 11.75 -16.15 0.64
N ASP A 106 12.00 -17.15 1.47
CA ASP A 106 12.90 -18.29 1.21
C ASP A 106 12.16 -19.62 0.98
N GLY A 107 10.82 -19.63 0.99
CA GLY A 107 10.03 -20.85 0.89
C GLY A 107 8.68 -20.73 0.17
N VAL A 108 7.83 -21.75 0.34
CA VAL A 108 6.49 -21.88 -0.28
C VAL A 108 5.36 -21.52 0.71
N GLN A 109 5.69 -20.93 1.86
CA GLN A 109 4.75 -20.58 2.91
C GLN A 109 3.90 -19.36 2.54
N ASP A 110 3.03 -18.93 3.46
CA ASP A 110 2.29 -17.66 3.34
C ASP A 110 3.28 -16.51 3.12
N ARG A 111 3.07 -15.77 2.03
CA ARG A 111 3.93 -14.68 1.56
C ARG A 111 3.46 -13.33 2.07
N ASN A 112 2.46 -13.31 2.94
CA ASN A 112 1.96 -12.10 3.55
C ASN A 112 2.95 -11.53 4.58
N LEU A 113 3.32 -10.25 4.40
CA LEU A 113 4.27 -9.58 5.30
C LEU A 113 3.75 -9.50 6.74
N LEU A 114 2.45 -9.25 6.93
CA LEU A 114 1.87 -9.18 8.27
C LEU A 114 1.78 -10.57 8.89
N ALA A 115 1.36 -11.59 8.14
CA ALA A 115 1.37 -12.97 8.63
C ALA A 115 2.77 -13.36 9.11
N PHE A 116 3.81 -13.16 8.29
CA PHE A 116 5.18 -13.38 8.72
C PHE A 116 5.51 -12.62 10.00
N THR A 117 5.27 -11.31 10.04
CA THR A 117 5.66 -10.45 11.17
C THR A 117 5.01 -10.89 12.49
N PHE A 118 3.76 -11.35 12.46
CA PHE A 118 2.96 -11.58 13.66
C PHE A 118 2.81 -13.05 14.06
N THR A 119 3.03 -14.00 13.14
CA THR A 119 2.80 -15.43 13.40
C THR A 119 4.05 -16.29 13.17
N ALA A 120 5.04 -15.83 12.41
CA ALA A 120 6.25 -16.62 12.18
C ALA A 120 7.21 -16.53 13.39
N PRO A 121 7.66 -17.65 13.97
CA PRO A 121 8.58 -17.65 15.11
C PRO A 121 9.90 -16.89 14.85
N GLY A 122 10.37 -16.90 13.59
CA GLY A 122 11.61 -16.24 13.19
C GLY A 122 11.51 -14.71 13.10
N ALA A 123 10.31 -14.14 13.02
CA ALA A 123 10.15 -12.71 12.76
C ALA A 123 10.65 -11.82 13.90
N GLN A 124 10.38 -12.19 15.16
CA GLN A 124 10.86 -11.44 16.33
C GLN A 124 12.37 -11.52 16.50
N SER A 125 12.99 -12.61 16.03
CA SER A 125 14.46 -12.75 16.05
C SER A 125 15.11 -11.95 14.93
N LEU A 126 14.48 -11.88 13.76
CA LEU A 126 14.99 -11.18 12.59
C LEU A 126 14.81 -9.66 12.68
N ILE A 127 13.67 -9.18 13.16
CA ILE A 127 13.32 -7.75 13.16
C ILE A 127 13.83 -7.10 14.45
N VAL A 128 14.76 -6.15 14.33
CA VAL A 128 15.22 -5.35 15.47
C VAL A 128 14.09 -4.43 15.94
N ASP A 129 13.92 -4.33 17.26
CA ASP A 129 12.83 -3.59 17.90
C ASP A 129 11.46 -3.97 17.29
N TRP A 130 11.21 -5.29 17.27
CA TRP A 130 10.03 -5.89 16.66
C TRP A 130 8.73 -5.21 17.10
N GLU A 131 8.58 -4.86 18.37
CA GLU A 131 7.34 -4.24 18.87
C GLU A 131 7.06 -2.89 18.19
N THR A 132 8.07 -2.01 18.13
CA THR A 132 7.95 -0.73 17.44
C THR A 132 7.69 -0.93 15.96
N ARG A 133 8.41 -1.86 15.30
CA ARG A 133 8.24 -2.11 13.87
C ARG A 133 6.88 -2.72 13.54
N ALA A 134 6.40 -3.67 14.34
CA ALA A 134 5.13 -4.34 14.18
C ALA A 134 3.96 -3.37 14.33
N ARG A 135 3.97 -2.53 15.38
CA ARG A 135 2.98 -1.45 15.57
C ARG A 135 2.93 -0.50 14.36
N ARG A 136 4.10 -0.11 13.86
CA ARG A 136 4.19 0.75 12.68
C ARG A 136 3.65 0.08 11.41
N LEU A 137 3.98 -1.20 11.18
CA LEU A 137 3.45 -1.95 10.04
C LEU A 137 1.91 -2.03 10.07
N VAL A 138 1.31 -2.16 11.25
CA VAL A 138 -0.15 -2.14 11.42
C VAL A 138 -0.75 -0.77 11.06
N ALA A 139 -0.15 0.31 11.55
CA ALA A 139 -0.60 1.67 11.23
C ALA A 139 -0.48 2.01 9.73
N GLU A 140 0.64 1.61 9.12
CA GLU A 140 0.88 1.74 7.67
C GLU A 140 -0.13 0.90 6.85
N PHE A 141 -0.40 -0.35 7.26
CA PHE A 141 -1.37 -1.20 6.58
C PHE A 141 -2.79 -0.62 6.67
N ARG A 142 -3.19 -0.09 7.83
CA ARG A 142 -4.48 0.59 8.00
C ARG A 142 -4.60 1.79 7.06
N ALA A 143 -3.58 2.64 6.99
CA ALA A 143 -3.56 3.79 6.10
C ALA A 143 -3.72 3.36 4.63
N ASP A 144 -2.96 2.35 4.20
CA ASP A 144 -3.00 1.85 2.82
C ASP A 144 -4.31 1.12 2.46
N SER A 145 -4.97 0.51 3.44
CA SER A 145 -6.21 -0.25 3.22
C SER A 145 -7.48 0.53 3.52
N ILE A 146 -7.40 1.81 3.94
CA ILE A 146 -8.55 2.60 4.45
C ILE A 146 -9.76 2.62 3.51
N ARG A 147 -9.53 2.69 2.19
CA ARG A 147 -10.58 2.69 1.15
C ARG A 147 -11.23 1.33 0.92
N HIS A 148 -10.67 0.27 1.51
CA HIS A 148 -10.95 -1.14 1.23
C HIS A 148 -11.06 -2.00 2.50
N LEU A 149 -11.19 -1.36 3.67
CA LEU A 149 -11.29 -2.07 4.96
C LEU A 149 -12.52 -2.99 5.05
N ASN A 150 -13.56 -2.69 4.28
CA ASN A 150 -14.80 -3.47 4.24
C ASN A 150 -14.78 -4.59 3.18
N ASP A 151 -13.76 -4.60 2.30
CA ASP A 151 -13.61 -5.63 1.28
C ASP A 151 -13.37 -6.99 1.96
N ALA A 152 -14.01 -8.05 1.45
CA ALA A 152 -13.95 -9.38 2.06
C ALA A 152 -12.51 -9.91 2.27
N PRO A 153 -11.57 -9.77 1.30
CA PRO A 153 -10.18 -10.21 1.51
C PRO A 153 -9.45 -9.46 2.63
N THR A 154 -9.67 -8.14 2.74
CA THR A 154 -9.05 -7.30 3.77
C THR A 154 -9.58 -7.66 5.16
N ARG A 155 -10.90 -7.82 5.31
CA ARG A 155 -11.51 -8.25 6.57
C ARG A 155 -11.03 -9.63 7.00
N ALA A 156 -11.00 -10.60 6.08
CA ALA A 156 -10.53 -11.94 6.38
C ALA A 156 -9.08 -11.96 6.89
N LEU A 157 -8.20 -11.15 6.29
CA LEU A 157 -6.81 -11.01 6.76
C LEU A 157 -6.74 -10.41 8.17
N ILE A 158 -7.46 -9.32 8.42
CA ILE A 158 -7.49 -8.65 9.73
C ILE A 158 -8.02 -9.59 10.81
N ASP A 159 -9.13 -10.29 10.54
CA ASP A 159 -9.76 -11.21 11.47
C ASP A 159 -8.83 -12.39 11.78
N SER A 160 -8.21 -12.97 10.74
CA SER A 160 -7.26 -14.07 10.90
C SER A 160 -6.04 -13.66 11.73
N LEU A 161 -5.44 -12.49 11.47
CA LEU A 161 -4.28 -12.02 12.22
C LEU A 161 -4.63 -11.62 13.65
N SER A 162 -5.81 -11.04 13.87
CA SER A 162 -6.28 -10.68 15.21
C SER A 162 -6.55 -11.91 16.07
N ALA A 163 -7.04 -13.01 15.46
CA ALA A 163 -7.21 -14.28 16.15
C ALA A 163 -5.88 -15.01 16.42
N ALA A 164 -4.89 -14.83 15.54
CA ALA A 164 -3.60 -15.52 15.63
C ALA A 164 -2.55 -14.80 16.48
N SER A 165 -2.70 -13.50 16.75
CA SER A 165 -1.69 -12.69 17.44
C SER A 165 -2.31 -11.60 18.31
N ASP A 166 -2.18 -11.74 19.64
CA ASP A 166 -2.61 -10.73 20.62
C ASP A 166 -1.97 -9.37 20.37
N ALA A 167 -0.71 -9.36 19.92
CA ALA A 167 0.00 -8.13 19.57
C ALA A 167 -0.65 -7.44 18.36
N PHE A 168 -0.99 -8.19 17.31
CA PHE A 168 -1.72 -7.64 16.17
C PHE A 168 -3.07 -7.08 16.59
N ALA A 169 -3.85 -7.85 17.36
CA ALA A 169 -5.16 -7.42 17.85
C ALA A 169 -5.06 -6.11 18.65
N ARG A 170 -4.06 -5.98 19.53
CA ARG A 170 -3.80 -4.77 20.32
C ARG A 170 -3.43 -3.58 19.44
N PHE A 171 -2.50 -3.73 18.49
CA PHE A 171 -2.10 -2.63 17.60
C PHE A 171 -3.21 -2.26 16.62
N TRP A 172 -4.01 -3.21 16.18
CA TRP A 172 -5.17 -2.91 15.36
C TRP A 172 -6.23 -2.15 16.18
N ALA A 173 -6.44 -2.49 17.44
CA ALA A 173 -7.38 -1.80 18.30
C ALA A 173 -6.98 -0.35 18.64
N SER A 174 -5.69 0.01 18.61
CA SER A 174 -5.25 1.40 18.88
C SER A 174 -5.69 2.40 17.81
N GLN A 175 -6.08 1.91 16.63
CA GLN A 175 -6.50 2.72 15.48
C GLN A 175 -5.47 3.76 15.02
N ASP A 176 -4.20 3.57 15.37
CA ASP A 176 -3.12 4.43 14.90
C ASP A 176 -3.06 4.42 13.37
N VAL A 177 -2.92 5.60 12.78
CA VAL A 177 -2.68 5.79 11.36
C VAL A 177 -1.32 6.45 11.23
N GLY A 178 -0.45 5.88 10.41
CA GLY A 178 0.89 6.39 10.17
C GLY A 178 1.20 6.38 8.68
N GLU A 179 1.84 7.44 8.20
CA GLU A 179 2.41 7.43 6.86
C GLU A 179 3.57 6.43 6.81
N ARG A 180 3.65 5.69 5.69
CA ARG A 180 4.81 4.85 5.42
C ARG A 180 5.98 5.74 5.01
N GLU A 181 6.66 6.30 5.99
CA GLU A 181 7.97 6.88 5.74
C GLU A 181 8.95 5.74 5.45
N GLY A 182 9.89 5.96 4.55
CA GLY A 182 10.98 5.02 4.28
C GLY A 182 11.94 4.92 5.47
N GLY A 183 13.23 5.01 5.19
CA GLY A 183 14.27 5.16 6.20
C GLY A 183 14.76 3.84 6.78
N ALA A 184 15.59 3.97 7.82
CA ALA A 184 16.39 2.89 8.36
C ALA A 184 15.55 1.65 8.74
N ARG A 185 16.05 0.49 8.36
CA ARG A 185 15.56 -0.84 8.70
C ARG A 185 16.74 -1.65 9.18
N GLU A 186 16.54 -2.29 10.32
CA GLU A 186 17.56 -3.10 10.94
C GLU A 186 17.08 -4.54 11.07
N PHE A 187 17.96 -5.47 10.71
CA PHE A 187 17.68 -6.89 10.77
C PHE A 187 18.81 -7.64 11.45
N ASN A 188 18.49 -8.56 12.35
CA ASN A 188 19.41 -9.52 12.94
C ASN A 188 19.42 -10.79 12.09
N HIS A 189 20.22 -10.79 11.02
CA HIS A 189 20.33 -11.91 10.12
C HIS A 189 21.05 -13.08 10.81
N PRO A 190 20.51 -14.32 10.75
CA PRO A 190 21.03 -15.45 11.53
C PRO A 190 22.51 -15.78 11.26
N THR A 191 22.97 -15.57 10.02
CA THR A 191 24.37 -15.86 9.63
C THR A 191 25.21 -14.61 9.31
N ARG A 192 24.58 -13.44 9.17
CA ARG A 192 25.26 -12.19 8.75
C ARG A 192 25.30 -11.14 9.86
N GLY A 193 24.69 -11.41 11.01
CA GLY A 193 24.59 -10.48 12.12
C GLY A 193 23.66 -9.31 11.81
N ARG A 194 23.90 -8.18 12.44
CA ARG A 194 23.09 -6.97 12.28
C ARG A 194 23.34 -6.33 10.92
N LEU A 195 22.28 -6.14 10.15
CA LEU A 195 22.26 -5.48 8.84
C LEU A 195 21.39 -4.24 8.91
N VAL A 196 21.82 -3.16 8.25
CA VAL A 196 21.11 -1.88 8.23
C VAL A 196 20.89 -1.46 6.79
N PHE A 197 19.66 -1.05 6.48
CA PHE A 197 19.26 -0.61 5.15
C PHE A 197 18.38 0.62 5.25
N ASP A 198 18.40 1.46 4.22
CA ASP A 198 17.35 2.45 4.00
C ASP A 198 16.27 1.85 3.11
N GLN A 199 15.04 1.82 3.61
CA GLN A 199 13.89 1.36 2.84
C GLN A 199 13.35 2.49 1.96
N ILE A 200 13.20 2.20 0.68
CA ILE A 200 12.48 3.03 -0.28
C ILE A 200 11.26 2.24 -0.76
N THR A 201 10.15 2.94 -1.01
CA THR A 201 8.91 2.33 -1.51
C THR A 201 8.39 3.14 -2.68
N PHE A 202 8.17 2.46 -3.81
CA PHE A 202 7.61 3.04 -5.03
C PHE A 202 6.22 2.47 -5.28
N LYS A 203 5.28 3.34 -5.66
CA LYS A 203 3.97 2.96 -6.19
C LYS A 203 3.98 3.18 -7.71
N PRO A 204 3.72 2.15 -8.53
CA PRO A 204 3.58 2.35 -9.97
C PRO A 204 2.39 3.28 -10.26
N ALA A 205 2.56 4.25 -11.17
CA ALA A 205 1.60 5.33 -11.42
C ALA A 205 0.16 4.86 -11.76
N HIS A 206 0.00 3.67 -12.32
CA HIS A 206 -1.32 3.09 -12.67
C HIS A 206 -1.67 1.85 -11.85
N ARG A 207 -0.89 1.55 -10.81
CA ARG A 207 -1.07 0.40 -9.91
C ARG A 207 -0.67 0.76 -8.49
N GLU A 208 -1.31 1.79 -7.92
CA GLU A 208 -1.06 2.22 -6.53
C GLU A 208 -1.41 1.16 -5.47
N ASP A 209 -2.17 0.14 -5.88
CA ASP A 209 -2.42 -1.08 -5.11
C ASP A 209 -1.17 -1.94 -4.94
N LEU A 210 -0.17 -1.78 -5.82
CA LEU A 210 1.10 -2.46 -5.77
C LEU A 210 2.20 -1.58 -5.18
N LYS A 211 3.19 -2.21 -4.55
CA LYS A 211 4.35 -1.52 -3.98
C LYS A 211 5.62 -2.25 -4.34
N LEU A 212 6.57 -1.56 -4.96
CA LEU A 212 7.95 -2.01 -5.06
C LEU A 212 8.72 -1.49 -3.86
N VAL A 213 9.29 -2.41 -3.07
CA VAL A 213 10.13 -2.09 -1.92
C VAL A 213 11.57 -2.43 -2.25
N ILE A 214 12.48 -1.52 -1.95
CA ILE A 214 13.94 -1.70 -2.12
C ILE A 214 14.60 -1.36 -0.79
N LEU A 215 15.55 -2.19 -0.35
CA LEU A 215 16.38 -1.96 0.82
C LEU A 215 17.80 -1.61 0.37
N VAL A 216 18.10 -0.32 0.30
CA VAL A 216 19.42 0.18 -0.11
C VAL A 216 20.37 0.04 1.07
N GLY A 217 21.57 -0.50 0.86
CA GLY A 217 22.58 -0.57 1.93
C GLY A 217 22.82 0.82 2.52
N ALA A 218 22.69 0.95 3.83
CA ALA A 218 23.10 2.19 4.50
C ALA A 218 24.62 2.23 4.43
N ASP A 219 25.20 3.26 3.81
CA ASP A 219 26.65 3.49 3.87
C ASP A 219 27.07 3.51 5.35
N ALA A 220 28.20 2.91 5.69
CA ALA A 220 28.79 2.90 7.02
C ALA A 220 29.30 4.29 7.48
N ALA A 221 28.69 5.37 6.99
CA ALA A 221 28.94 6.74 7.43
C ALA A 221 28.09 7.05 8.66
N GLY A 222 28.44 6.48 9.82
CA GLY A 222 27.73 6.83 11.05
C GLY A 222 28.11 6.12 12.34
N LEU A 223 28.93 5.06 12.31
CA LEU A 223 29.46 4.48 13.54
C LEU A 223 30.79 5.16 13.88
N PRO A 224 30.89 5.98 14.94
CA PRO A 224 32.18 6.43 15.42
C PRO A 224 32.96 5.20 15.88
N SER A 225 34.16 5.02 15.32
CA SER A 225 35.11 3.99 15.72
C SER A 225 35.35 4.07 17.22
N ARG A 226 35.06 2.99 17.94
CA ARG A 226 35.62 2.71 19.27
C ARG A 226 35.97 1.23 19.37
#